data_AF-B1Y6C3-F1
#
_entry.id   AF-B1Y6C3-F1
#
_cell.length_a   1.000
_cell.length_b   1.000
_cell.length_c   1.000
_cell.angle_alpha   90.00
_cell.angle_beta   90.00
_cell.angle_gamma   90.00
#
_symmetry.space_group_name_H-M   'P 1'
#
loop_
_entity.id
_entity.type
_entity.pdbx_description
1 polymer ?
#
loop_
_entity_poly.entity_id
_entity_poly.type
_entity_poly.pdbx_seq_one_letter_code
_entity_poly.pdbx_strand_id
1 'polypeptide(L)'
;MDVFFYWKDFNEDLKAGRVGSFRSNRDKLAELKDGAPDNIWLFKTPKGHKGRVQLLARLRWTDTPVKPVVREPDQSYIFYDPEHASSVRFSDSATEGAIDAASAWVRLHFPTAVRSNFQGENGQQALRGPMIKELERLANSLSTEPFYTPPPKP
;
A
#
# COMPACT_ATOMS: atom_id res chain seq x y z
N MET A 1 -11.72 6.20 6.33
CA MET A 1 -11.56 4.85 5.74
C MET A 1 -10.11 4.75 5.30
N ASP A 2 -9.52 3.57 5.24
CA ASP A 2 -8.18 3.41 4.63
C ASP A 2 -8.22 2.41 3.47
N VAL A 3 -7.13 2.29 2.72
CA VAL A 3 -7.00 1.34 1.60
C VAL A 3 -5.92 0.32 1.92
N PHE A 4 -6.22 -0.95 1.72
CA PHE A 4 -5.23 -2.01 1.58
C PHE A 4 -4.85 -2.13 0.11
N PHE A 5 -3.56 -2.09 -0.20
CA PHE A 5 -3.06 -2.22 -1.55
C PHE A 5 -1.87 -3.18 -1.61
N TYR A 6 -2.02 -4.24 -2.41
CA TYR A 6 -0.97 -5.20 -2.68
C TYR A 6 -0.11 -4.74 -3.86
N TRP A 7 1.17 -4.45 -3.60
CA TRP A 7 2.10 -3.91 -4.56
C TRP A 7 3.23 -4.90 -4.88
N LYS A 8 3.04 -5.66 -5.97
CA LYS A 8 3.99 -6.68 -6.41
C LYS A 8 5.34 -6.11 -6.83
N ASP A 9 5.33 -5.08 -7.68
CA ASP A 9 6.52 -4.56 -8.36
C ASP A 9 7.13 -3.34 -7.64
N PHE A 10 6.92 -3.25 -6.32
CA PHE A 10 7.34 -2.14 -5.45
C PHE A 10 8.78 -1.68 -5.67
N ASN A 11 9.74 -2.61 -5.69
CA ASN A 11 11.16 -2.27 -5.84
C ASN A 11 11.48 -1.70 -7.22
N GLU A 12 10.79 -2.16 -8.27
CA GLU A 12 11.01 -1.71 -9.64
C GLU A 12 10.39 -0.32 -9.84
N ASP A 13 9.17 -0.10 -9.32
CA ASP A 13 8.50 1.18 -9.40
C ASP A 13 9.22 2.27 -8.61
N LEU A 14 9.74 1.95 -7.42
CA LEU A 14 10.59 2.88 -6.67
C LEU A 14 11.86 3.26 -7.45
N LYS A 15 12.56 2.29 -8.04
CA LYS A 15 13.78 2.55 -8.84
C LYS A 15 13.48 3.37 -10.10
N ALA A 16 12.33 3.14 -10.72
CA ALA A 16 11.90 3.87 -11.90
C ALA A 16 11.27 5.23 -11.59
N GLY A 17 11.17 5.63 -10.32
CA GLY A 17 10.51 6.88 -9.91
C GLY A 17 9.01 6.91 -10.18
N ARG A 18 8.38 5.75 -10.40
CA ARG A 18 6.94 5.61 -10.63
C ARG A 18 6.19 5.62 -9.30
N VAL A 19 6.20 6.76 -8.64
CA VAL A 19 5.58 7.00 -7.33
C VAL A 19 4.58 8.15 -7.38
N GLY A 20 3.60 8.12 -6.48
CA GLY A 20 2.56 9.16 -6.32
C GLY A 20 1.22 8.81 -6.95
N SER A 21 1.13 7.69 -7.66
CA SER A 21 -0.13 7.17 -8.19
C SER A 21 -0.10 5.65 -8.33
N PHE A 22 -1.20 4.99 -7.99
CA PHE A 22 -1.47 3.62 -8.42
C PHE A 22 -2.48 3.63 -9.55
N ARG A 23 -2.29 2.70 -10.49
CA ARG A 23 -3.21 2.48 -11.61
C ARG A 23 -3.71 1.04 -11.62
N SER A 24 -4.95 0.85 -12.06
CA SER A 24 -5.54 -0.47 -12.25
C SER A 24 -6.56 -0.41 -13.37
N ASN A 25 -6.65 -1.48 -14.15
CA ASN A 25 -7.59 -1.65 -15.25
C ASN A 25 -9.04 -1.92 -14.80
N ARG A 26 -9.40 -1.54 -13.58
CA ARG A 26 -10.69 -1.88 -12.95
C ARG A 26 -11.21 -0.71 -12.13
N ASP A 27 -12.53 -0.60 -12.06
CA ASP A 27 -13.27 0.44 -11.35
C ASP A 27 -13.02 0.46 -9.84
N LYS A 28 -12.38 -0.59 -9.31
CA LYS A 28 -12.13 -0.73 -7.87
C LYS A 28 -11.33 0.42 -7.27
N LEU A 29 -10.36 0.95 -7.99
CA LEU A 29 -9.61 2.12 -7.51
C LEU A 29 -10.46 3.38 -7.50
N ALA A 30 -11.43 3.53 -8.41
CA ALA A 30 -12.38 4.62 -8.39
C ALA A 30 -13.31 4.50 -7.17
N GLU A 31 -13.86 3.31 -6.90
CA GLU A 31 -14.67 3.08 -5.69
C GLU A 31 -13.90 3.39 -4.40
N LEU A 32 -12.63 2.97 -4.32
CA LEU A 32 -11.79 3.22 -3.15
C LEU A 32 -11.47 4.72 -3.00
N LYS A 33 -11.26 5.43 -4.11
CA LYS A 33 -11.07 6.87 -4.13
C LYS A 33 -12.33 7.61 -3.67
N ASP A 34 -13.51 7.22 -4.14
CA ASP A 34 -14.79 7.85 -3.78
C ASP A 34 -15.12 7.71 -2.29
N GLY A 35 -14.57 6.68 -1.64
CA GLY A 35 -14.62 6.52 -0.18
C GLY A 35 -13.71 7.48 0.61
N ALA A 36 -13.00 8.39 -0.06
CA ALA A 36 -12.10 9.41 0.51
C ALA A 36 -11.19 8.86 1.63
N PRO A 37 -10.25 7.96 1.29
CA PRO A 37 -9.43 7.32 2.30
C PRO A 37 -8.42 8.28 2.91
N ASP A 38 -8.01 8.04 4.15
CA ASP A 38 -6.96 8.82 4.80
C ASP A 38 -5.57 8.31 4.41
N ASN A 39 -5.40 6.98 4.40
CA ASN A 39 -4.14 6.33 4.08
C ASN A 39 -4.29 5.17 3.11
N ILE A 40 -3.22 4.90 2.37
CA ILE A 40 -3.02 3.68 1.59
C ILE A 40 -1.92 2.84 2.26
N TRP A 41 -2.27 1.65 2.72
CA TRP A 41 -1.37 0.70 3.34
C TRP A 41 -0.86 -0.31 2.32
N LEU A 42 0.45 -0.42 2.21
CA LEU A 42 1.11 -1.19 1.18
C LEU A 42 1.59 -2.53 1.71
N PHE A 43 1.24 -3.58 0.99
CA PHE A 43 1.66 -4.95 1.29
C PHE A 43 2.34 -5.58 0.08
N LYS A 44 3.31 -6.46 0.31
CA LYS A 44 3.81 -7.36 -0.75
C LYS A 44 4.15 -8.73 -0.16
N THR A 45 4.26 -9.73 -1.02
CA THR A 45 4.92 -10.98 -0.64
C THR A 45 6.45 -10.79 -0.66
N PRO A 46 7.16 -10.99 0.46
CA PRO A 46 8.61 -10.93 0.47
C PRO A 46 9.20 -12.11 -0.32
N LYS A 47 10.39 -11.89 -0.91
CA LYS A 47 11.07 -12.90 -1.73
C LYS A 47 11.36 -14.14 -0.88
N GLY A 48 10.91 -15.32 -1.32
CA GLY A 48 11.08 -16.58 -0.60
C GLY A 48 9.96 -16.93 0.39
N HIS A 49 8.98 -16.04 0.62
CA HIS A 49 7.92 -16.23 1.62
C HIS A 49 6.54 -16.39 0.96
N LYS A 50 6.40 -17.32 0.02
CA LYS A 50 5.13 -17.55 -0.69
C LYS A 50 3.96 -17.74 0.29
N GLY A 51 2.86 -17.04 0.07
CA GLY A 51 1.66 -17.10 0.92
C GLY A 51 1.76 -16.33 2.24
N ARG A 52 2.85 -15.58 2.45
CA ARG A 52 3.03 -14.59 3.52
C ARG A 52 3.15 -13.20 2.90
N VAL A 53 2.94 -12.19 3.73
CA VAL A 53 2.99 -10.77 3.34
C VAL A 53 3.78 -9.97 4.34
N GLN A 54 4.36 -8.89 3.84
CA GLN A 54 5.08 -7.86 4.56
C GLN A 54 4.30 -6.55 4.43
N LEU A 55 4.12 -5.84 5.53
CA LEU A 55 3.62 -4.47 5.53
C LEU A 55 4.78 -3.52 5.20
N LEU A 56 4.73 -2.84 4.06
CA LEU A 56 5.85 -2.05 3.54
C LEU A 56 5.82 -0.59 3.95
N ALA A 57 4.63 0.00 3.88
CA ALA A 57 4.48 1.44 3.97
C ALA A 57 3.05 1.83 4.28
N ARG A 58 2.91 3.04 4.80
CA ARG A 58 1.67 3.79 4.90
C ARG A 58 1.85 5.08 4.12
N LEU A 59 0.94 5.36 3.20
CA LEU A 59 1.00 6.52 2.31
C LEU A 59 -0.18 7.44 2.56
N ARG A 60 0.06 8.75 2.60
CA ARG A 60 -1.00 9.75 2.69
C ARG A 60 -1.72 9.84 1.35
N TRP A 61 -3.00 9.49 1.34
CA TRP A 61 -3.85 9.64 0.16
C TRP A 61 -4.03 11.11 -0.20
N THR A 62 -4.19 11.37 -1.50
CA THR A 62 -4.55 12.69 -2.05
C THR A 62 -5.66 12.53 -3.08
N ASP A 63 -6.54 13.53 -3.15
CA ASP A 63 -7.64 13.59 -4.12
C ASP A 63 -7.14 13.88 -5.54
N THR A 64 -6.00 14.58 -5.61
CA THR A 64 -5.37 15.11 -6.81
C THR A 64 -3.92 14.61 -6.92
N PRO A 65 -3.40 14.44 -8.15
CA PRO A 65 -2.04 13.95 -8.32
C PRO A 65 -1.01 15.02 -7.94
N VAL A 66 -0.06 14.67 -7.07
CA VAL A 66 1.09 15.52 -6.68
C VAL A 66 2.10 15.75 -7.80
N LYS A 67 2.12 14.87 -8.81
CA LYS A 67 2.94 15.00 -10.03
C LYS A 67 2.05 14.81 -11.26
N PRO A 68 2.33 15.43 -12.42
CA PRO A 68 1.56 15.18 -13.63
C PRO A 68 1.53 13.68 -13.97
N VAL A 69 0.32 13.12 -14.08
CA VAL A 69 0.10 11.72 -14.47
C VAL A 69 -0.56 11.71 -15.84
N VAL A 70 0.07 11.05 -16.81
CA VAL A 70 -0.57 10.75 -18.09
C VAL A 70 -1.63 9.68 -17.83
N ARG A 71 -2.90 10.05 -18.00
CA ARG A 71 -4.02 9.13 -17.83
C ARG A 71 -4.20 8.30 -19.08
N GLU A 72 -4.16 6.99 -18.92
CA GLU A 72 -4.50 6.04 -19.97
C GLU A 72 -6.02 5.81 -19.97
N PRO A 73 -6.64 5.68 -21.15
CA PRO A 73 -8.04 5.27 -21.26
C PRO A 73 -8.29 3.96 -20.51
N ASP A 74 -9.49 3.80 -19.92
CA ASP A 74 -9.93 2.59 -19.21
C ASP A 74 -9.06 2.19 -17.99
N GLN A 75 -8.28 3.11 -17.45
CA GLN A 75 -7.55 2.94 -16.20
C GLN A 75 -8.16 3.81 -15.09
N SER A 76 -8.35 3.19 -13.92
CA SER A 76 -8.64 3.92 -12.68
C SER A 76 -7.35 4.23 -11.93
N TYR A 77 -7.35 5.37 -11.24
CA TYR A 77 -6.19 5.88 -10.51
C TYR A 77 -6.56 6.24 -9.08
N ILE A 78 -5.64 5.96 -8.16
CA ILE A 78 -5.64 6.52 -6.81
C ILE A 78 -4.30 7.20 -6.55
N PHE A 79 -4.33 8.38 -5.93
CA PHE A 79 -3.15 9.20 -5.73
C PHE A 79 -2.72 9.22 -4.27
N TYR A 80 -1.44 9.47 -4.06
CA TYR A 80 -0.86 9.65 -2.74
C TYR A 80 0.33 10.60 -2.83
N ASP A 81 0.63 11.28 -1.73
CA ASP A 81 1.80 12.13 -1.64
C ASP A 81 3.00 11.33 -1.08
N PRO A 82 4.03 11.01 -1.89
CA PRO A 82 5.18 10.24 -1.43
C PRO A 82 6.11 11.03 -0.50
N GLU A 83 6.06 12.37 -0.50
CA GLU A 83 6.94 13.26 0.27
C GLU A 83 6.26 13.78 1.55
N HIS A 84 4.95 13.53 1.72
CA HIS A 84 4.21 13.90 2.93
C HIS A 84 4.81 13.25 4.19
N ALA A 85 4.86 13.99 5.30
CA ALA A 85 5.45 13.49 6.56
C ALA A 85 4.80 12.21 7.10
N SER A 86 3.49 12.02 6.85
CA SER A 86 2.76 10.80 7.22
C SER A 86 3.00 9.61 6.29
N SER A 87 3.62 9.83 5.12
CA SER A 87 4.00 8.80 4.17
C SER A 87 5.34 8.19 4.57
N VAL A 88 5.29 6.96 5.09
CA VAL A 88 6.42 6.28 5.71
C VAL A 88 6.61 4.86 5.15
N ARG A 89 7.85 4.40 5.16
CA ARG A 89 8.24 2.99 4.99
C ARG A 89 8.54 2.37 6.36
N PHE A 90 8.26 1.08 6.49
CA PHE A 90 8.59 0.30 7.68
C PHE A 90 9.90 -0.45 7.45
N SER A 91 10.99 0.00 8.08
CA SER A 91 12.37 -0.44 7.77
C SER A 91 12.71 -1.84 8.30
N ASP A 92 12.08 -2.27 9.40
CA ASP A 92 12.26 -3.58 10.04
C ASP A 92 11.11 -4.56 9.75
N SER A 93 10.22 -4.21 8.82
CA SER A 93 9.06 -5.03 8.43
C SER A 93 9.41 -6.35 7.76
N ALA A 94 10.67 -6.54 7.32
CA ALA A 94 11.15 -7.77 6.70
C ALA A 94 11.60 -8.84 7.71
N THR A 95 11.55 -8.55 9.01
CA THR A 95 11.86 -9.55 10.06
C THR A 95 10.79 -10.65 10.09
N GLU A 96 11.16 -11.87 10.47
CA GLU A 96 10.21 -13.01 10.53
C GLU A 96 8.99 -12.68 11.39
N GLY A 97 9.18 -12.07 12.56
CA GLY A 97 8.09 -11.69 13.46
C GLY A 97 7.13 -10.67 12.83
N ALA A 98 7.65 -9.67 12.11
CA ALA A 98 6.82 -8.69 11.42
C ALA A 98 6.04 -9.32 10.25
N ILE A 99 6.69 -10.20 9.48
CA ILE A 99 6.05 -10.94 8.38
C ILE A 99 4.94 -11.85 8.93
N ASP A 100 5.17 -12.54 10.05
CA ASP A 100 4.15 -13.38 10.68
C ASP A 100 2.97 -12.57 11.20
N ALA A 101 3.23 -11.46 11.89
CA ALA A 101 2.17 -10.59 12.39
C ALA A 101 1.31 -10.03 11.24
N ALA A 102 1.95 -9.51 10.19
CA ALA A 102 1.25 -8.97 9.02
C ALA A 102 0.47 -10.07 8.28
N SER A 103 1.07 -11.25 8.12
CA SER A 103 0.42 -12.40 7.47
C SER A 103 -0.78 -12.91 8.25
N ALA A 104 -0.67 -13.00 9.58
CA ALA A 104 -1.77 -13.40 10.45
C ALA A 104 -2.93 -12.40 10.36
N TRP A 105 -2.62 -11.10 10.43
CA TRP A 105 -3.61 -10.03 10.29
C TRP A 105 -4.32 -10.08 8.94
N VAL A 106 -3.59 -10.22 7.84
CA VAL A 106 -4.19 -10.30 6.49
C VAL A 106 -5.01 -11.57 6.29
N ARG A 107 -4.60 -12.72 6.85
CA ARG A 107 -5.39 -13.97 6.77
C ARG A 107 -6.70 -13.87 7.55
N LEU A 108 -6.69 -13.18 8.68
CA LEU A 108 -7.87 -12.96 9.51
C LEU A 108 -8.91 -12.10 8.80
N HIS A 109 -8.49 -10.97 8.21
CA HIS A 109 -9.41 -9.98 7.63
C HIS A 109 -9.69 -10.21 6.13
N PHE A 110 -8.74 -10.78 5.39
CA PHE A 110 -8.83 -10.95 3.93
C PHE A 110 -8.46 -12.38 3.48
N PRO A 111 -9.16 -13.43 3.97
CA PRO A 111 -8.85 -14.81 3.62
C PRO A 111 -8.99 -15.08 2.10
N THR A 112 -9.94 -14.44 1.43
CA THR A 112 -10.11 -14.53 -0.04
C THR A 112 -8.94 -13.90 -0.79
N ALA A 113 -8.38 -12.80 -0.28
CA ALA A 113 -7.21 -12.17 -0.88
C ALA A 113 -5.98 -13.09 -0.83
N VAL A 114 -5.78 -13.77 0.30
CA VAL A 114 -4.71 -14.75 0.44
C VAL A 114 -4.90 -15.94 -0.51
N ARG A 115 -6.12 -16.50 -0.57
CA ARG A 115 -6.44 -17.65 -1.44
C ARG A 115 -6.24 -17.36 -2.93
N SER A 116 -6.56 -16.14 -3.36
CA SER A 116 -6.38 -15.68 -4.74
C SER A 116 -4.98 -15.13 -5.01
N ASN A 117 -4.05 -15.20 -4.04
CA ASN A 117 -2.71 -14.62 -4.13
C ASN A 117 -2.74 -13.14 -4.55
N PHE A 118 -3.71 -12.39 -4.01
CA PHE A 118 -3.90 -10.95 -4.20
C PHE A 118 -4.10 -10.54 -5.67
N GLN A 119 -4.59 -11.44 -6.52
CA GLN A 119 -4.79 -11.18 -7.93
C GLN A 119 -5.99 -10.27 -8.20
N GLY A 120 -5.80 -9.26 -9.03
CA GLY A 120 -6.83 -8.30 -9.42
C GLY A 120 -7.36 -7.51 -8.22
N GLU A 121 -8.68 -7.37 -8.12
CA GLU A 121 -9.36 -6.67 -7.02
C GLU A 121 -9.07 -7.25 -5.64
N ASN A 122 -8.71 -8.51 -5.56
CA ASN A 122 -8.36 -9.13 -4.27
C ASN A 122 -7.10 -8.50 -3.64
N GLY A 123 -6.25 -7.84 -4.44
CA GLY A 123 -5.13 -7.05 -3.94
C GLY A 123 -5.51 -5.64 -3.47
N GLN A 124 -6.77 -5.22 -3.62
CA GLN A 124 -7.22 -3.85 -3.37
C GLN A 124 -8.49 -3.88 -2.51
N GLN A 125 -8.38 -3.53 -1.23
CA GLN A 125 -9.49 -3.67 -0.28
C GLN A 125 -9.72 -2.39 0.50
N ALA A 126 -10.98 -2.11 0.83
CA ALA A 126 -11.32 -1.02 1.75
C ALA A 126 -11.07 -1.48 3.19
N LEU A 127 -10.36 -0.68 3.97
CA LEU A 127 -10.17 -0.86 5.41
C LEU A 127 -11.17 0.02 6.15
N ARG A 128 -11.97 -0.59 7.04
CA ARG A 128 -13.02 0.13 7.78
C ARG A 128 -13.12 -0.36 9.22
N GLY A 129 -13.42 0.57 10.13
CA GLY A 129 -13.74 0.25 11.51
C GLY A 129 -12.55 -0.32 12.29
N PRO A 130 -12.76 -1.35 13.14
CA PRO A 130 -11.75 -1.85 14.07
C PRO A 130 -10.45 -2.32 13.44
N MET A 131 -10.48 -2.83 12.20
CA MET A 131 -9.30 -3.35 11.51
C MET A 131 -8.22 -2.27 11.29
N ILE A 132 -8.62 -1.00 11.11
CA ILE A 132 -7.65 0.10 10.96
C ILE A 132 -6.84 0.24 12.26
N LYS A 133 -7.49 0.23 13.42
CA LYS A 133 -6.82 0.34 14.73
C LYS A 133 -5.91 -0.86 15.03
N GLU A 134 -6.25 -2.04 14.54
CA GLU A 134 -5.38 -3.21 14.64
C GLU A 134 -4.14 -3.07 13.75
N LEU A 135 -4.33 -2.62 12.50
CA LEU A 135 -3.24 -2.39 11.57
C LEU A 135 -2.30 -1.28 12.07
N GLU A 136 -2.86 -0.20 12.62
CA GLU A 136 -2.08 0.87 13.24
C GLU A 136 -1.26 0.36 14.42
N ARG A 137 -1.81 -0.50 15.28
CA ARG A 137 -1.06 -1.11 16.38
C ARG A 137 0.11 -1.96 15.88
N LEU A 138 -0.11 -2.74 14.82
CA LEU A 138 0.94 -3.51 14.17
C LEU A 138 2.00 -2.59 13.54
N ALA A 139 1.58 -1.52 12.88
CA ALA A 139 2.49 -0.57 12.26
C ALA A 139 3.32 0.22 13.29
N ASN A 140 2.73 0.58 14.43
CA ASN A 140 3.40 1.34 15.48
C ASN A 140 4.49 0.53 16.22
N SER A 141 4.52 -0.79 16.06
CA SER A 141 5.63 -1.63 16.56
C SER A 141 6.82 -1.68 15.61
N LEU A 142 6.71 -1.08 14.42
CA LEU A 142 7.75 -1.11 13.39
C LEU A 142 8.49 0.23 13.36
N SER A 143 9.77 0.17 13.05
CA SER A 143 10.60 1.35 12.80
C SER A 143 10.16 2.01 11.49
N THR A 144 10.07 3.34 11.48
CA THR A 144 9.64 4.11 10.31
C THR A 144 10.73 5.01 9.76
N GLU A 145 10.74 5.14 8.44
CA GLU A 145 11.57 6.10 7.70
C GLU A 145 10.69 6.82 6.64
N PRO A 146 11.08 8.01 6.15
CA PRO A 146 10.35 8.67 5.08
C PRO A 146 10.15 7.76 3.86
N PHE A 147 8.94 7.78 3.28
CA PHE A 147 8.61 6.91 2.15
C PHE A 147 9.46 7.23 0.91
N TYR A 148 9.62 8.51 0.61
CA TYR A 148 10.42 8.96 -0.51
C TYR A 148 11.22 10.18 -0.07
N THR A 149 12.54 10.09 -0.20
CA THR A 149 13.42 11.25 -0.08
C THR A 149 13.78 11.66 -1.50
N PRO A 150 13.36 12.84 -1.99
CA PRO A 150 13.76 13.28 -3.30
C PRO A 150 15.29 13.42 -3.36
N PRO A 151 15.92 13.10 -4.51
CA PRO A 151 17.35 13.35 -4.67
C PRO A 151 17.64 14.84 -4.42
N PRO A 152 18.80 15.19 -3.83
CA PRO A 152 19.17 16.58 -3.60
C PRO A 152 19.09 17.33 -4.94
N LYS A 153 18.41 18.49 -4.92
CA LYS A 153 18.43 19.39 -6.09
C LYS A 153 19.88 19.84 -6.32
N PRO A 154 20.38 19.79 -7.57
CA PRO A 154 21.72 20.26 -7.89
C PRO A 154 21.87 21.76 -7.64
#